data_AF-A0AAV2ISX4-F1
#
_entry.id   AF-A0AAV2ISX4-F1
#
_cell.length_a   1.000
_cell.length_b   1.000
_cell.length_c   1.000
_cell.angle_alpha   90.00
_cell.angle_beta   90.00
_cell.angle_gamma   90.00
#
_symmetry.space_group_name_H-M   'P 1'
#
loop_
_entity.id
_entity.type
_entity.pdbx_description
1 polymer ?
#
loop_
_entity_poly.entity_id
_entity_poly.type
_entity_poly.pdbx_seq_one_letter_code
_entity_poly.pdbx_strand_id
1 'polypeptide(L)'
;MGAQTSLTTARVEELLRKVDDLENRARRSNIRLVGLPESKEGLDMCVFLERWIPTTLGERNFPQPLVIERAHRVGRMWNNGTASGSQDPTVRPRAVVMKLLNYADKVRIMNAARSAGNVLVDGRKVMFFPDLSSELLKKRKLFDAVKRDLAGLKLQDLRYGLVHPATLLVTIRGRRHTFEKAEAAETFVRRLRQERSGTSAEDAE
;
A
#
# COMPACT_ATOMS: atom_id res chain seq x y z
N MET A 1 -7.76 38.74 -20.74
CA MET A 1 -8.35 37.59 -19.99
C MET A 1 -7.34 36.45 -19.72
N GLY A 2 -6.44 36.10 -20.64
CA GLY A 2 -5.54 34.94 -20.46
C GLY A 2 -4.57 34.98 -19.27
N ALA A 3 -4.04 36.16 -18.89
CA ALA A 3 -3.10 36.29 -17.77
C ALA A 3 -3.74 36.07 -16.39
N GLN A 4 -5.01 36.46 -16.23
CA GLN A 4 -5.74 36.24 -14.99
C GLN A 4 -6.11 34.75 -14.82
N THR A 5 -6.45 34.09 -15.93
CA THR A 5 -6.74 32.66 -15.94
C THR A 5 -5.50 31.83 -15.59
N SER A 6 -4.32 32.14 -16.17
CA SER A 6 -3.09 31.40 -15.88
C SER A 6 -2.65 31.55 -14.41
N LEU A 7 -2.75 32.75 -13.84
CA LEU A 7 -2.47 33.00 -12.43
C LEU A 7 -3.43 32.22 -11.52
N THR A 8 -4.71 32.19 -11.88
CA THR A 8 -5.75 31.47 -11.12
C THR A 8 -5.50 29.96 -11.16
N THR A 9 -5.19 29.41 -12.33
CA THR A 9 -4.86 27.98 -12.49
C THR A 9 -3.64 27.59 -11.66
N ALA A 10 -2.56 28.36 -11.71
CA ALA A 10 -1.35 28.10 -10.91
C ALA A 10 -1.65 28.12 -9.40
N ARG A 11 -2.51 29.05 -8.95
CA ARG A 11 -2.91 29.11 -7.54
C ARG A 11 -3.77 27.92 -7.12
N VAL A 12 -4.70 27.48 -7.98
CA VAL A 12 -5.52 26.28 -7.74
C VAL A 12 -4.64 25.04 -7.64
N GLU A 13 -3.66 24.87 -8.54
CA GLU A 13 -2.72 23.76 -8.48
C GLU A 13 -1.89 23.75 -7.19
N GLU A 14 -1.41 24.93 -6.75
CA GLU A 14 -0.69 25.06 -5.48
C GLU A 14 -1.57 24.66 -4.29
N LEU A 15 -2.83 25.10 -4.27
CA LEU A 15 -3.79 24.77 -3.22
C LEU A 15 -4.11 23.27 -3.21
N LEU A 16 -4.36 22.66 -4.37
CA LEU A 16 -4.59 21.22 -4.50
C LEU A 16 -3.40 20.42 -3.97
N ARG A 17 -2.17 20.84 -4.28
CA ARG A 17 -0.95 20.21 -3.76
C ARG A 17 -0.85 20.30 -2.23
N LYS A 18 -1.23 21.45 -1.64
CA LYS A 18 -1.23 21.64 -0.18
C LYS A 18 -2.30 20.78 0.49
N VAL A 19 -3.50 20.71 -0.09
CA VAL A 19 -4.60 19.86 0.42
C VAL A 19 -4.19 18.38 0.40
N ASP A 20 -3.59 17.91 -0.70
CA ASP A 20 -3.08 16.53 -0.83
C ASP A 20 -2.01 16.23 0.24
N ASP A 21 -1.07 17.16 0.48
CA ASP A 21 -0.05 17.00 1.53
C ASP A 21 -0.65 16.96 2.94
N LEU A 22 -1.61 17.84 3.25
CA LEU A 22 -2.29 17.86 4.55
C LEU A 22 -3.09 16.57 4.79
N GLU A 23 -3.82 16.08 3.78
CA GLU A 23 -4.56 14.83 3.87
C GLU A 23 -3.63 13.64 4.15
N ASN A 24 -2.50 13.56 3.43
CA ASN A 24 -1.52 12.47 3.64
C ASN A 24 -0.83 12.55 5.00
N ARG A 25 -0.54 13.76 5.51
CA ARG A 25 -0.01 13.93 6.88
C ARG A 25 -1.01 13.48 7.93
N ALA A 26 -2.29 13.85 7.78
CA ALA A 26 -3.35 13.44 8.69
C ALA A 26 -3.58 11.92 8.71
N ARG A 27 -3.35 11.23 7.58
CA ARG A 27 -3.49 9.77 7.44
C ARG A 27 -2.19 8.99 7.68
N ARG A 28 -1.09 9.65 8.05
CA ARG A 28 0.24 9.01 8.12
C ARG A 28 0.30 7.83 9.11
N SER A 29 -0.46 7.91 10.20
CA SER A 29 -0.57 6.86 11.22
C SER A 29 -1.73 5.88 10.97
N ASN A 30 -2.42 6.00 9.83
CA ASN A 30 -3.52 5.12 9.49
C ASN A 30 -3.04 3.88 8.71
N ILE A 31 -3.76 2.78 8.91
CA ILE A 31 -3.62 1.54 8.16
C ILE A 31 -4.99 1.13 7.62
N ARG A 32 -4.99 0.63 6.39
CA ARG A 32 -6.14 -0.02 5.76
C ARG A 32 -5.96 -1.53 5.76
N LEU A 33 -6.84 -2.23 6.47
CA LEU A 33 -6.91 -3.68 6.56
C LEU A 33 -7.96 -4.19 5.57
N VAL A 34 -7.58 -5.15 4.73
CA VAL A 34 -8.45 -5.69 3.67
C VAL A 34 -8.55 -7.20 3.82
N GLY A 35 -9.76 -7.74 3.67
CA GLY A 35 -10.03 -9.18 3.72
C GLY A 35 -10.42 -9.71 5.10
N LEU A 36 -10.49 -8.85 6.13
CA LEU A 36 -11.00 -9.24 7.45
C LEU A 36 -12.49 -9.62 7.35
N PRO A 37 -12.88 -10.87 7.69
CA PRO A 37 -14.27 -11.32 7.63
C PRO A 37 -15.21 -10.39 8.41
N GLU A 38 -16.43 -10.16 7.90
CA GLU A 38 -17.42 -9.33 8.60
C GLU A 38 -17.84 -9.96 9.94
N SER A 39 -18.18 -9.12 10.91
CA SER A 39 -18.62 -9.50 12.26
C SER A 39 -17.58 -10.20 13.15
N LYS A 40 -16.33 -10.39 12.69
CA LYS A 40 -15.24 -10.94 13.51
C LYS A 40 -14.78 -9.98 14.60
N GLU A 41 -15.04 -8.69 14.45
CA GLU A 41 -14.53 -7.66 15.38
C GLU A 41 -15.30 -7.60 16.71
N GLY A 42 -16.49 -8.19 16.77
CA GLY A 42 -17.37 -8.06 17.94
C GLY A 42 -17.89 -6.63 18.11
N LEU A 43 -18.02 -6.22 19.37
CA LEU A 43 -18.60 -4.92 19.75
C LEU A 43 -17.60 -3.76 19.59
N ASP A 44 -16.33 -3.98 19.92
CA ASP A 44 -15.28 -2.97 19.89
C ASP A 44 -14.12 -3.40 18.96
N MET A 45 -14.06 -2.71 17.82
CA MET A 45 -13.06 -2.95 16.79
C MET A 45 -11.64 -2.57 17.23
N CYS A 46 -11.49 -1.54 18.06
CA CYS A 46 -10.17 -1.11 18.54
C CYS A 46 -9.59 -2.21 19.44
N VAL A 47 -10.33 -2.63 20.47
CA VAL A 47 -9.89 -3.69 21.40
C VAL A 47 -9.62 -5.00 20.68
N PHE A 48 -10.46 -5.35 19.70
CA PHE A 48 -10.23 -6.53 18.85
C PHE A 48 -8.88 -6.42 18.12
N LEU A 49 -8.63 -5.32 17.41
CA LEU A 49 -7.41 -5.15 16.60
C LEU A 49 -6.15 -5.05 17.47
N GLU A 50 -6.22 -4.41 18.64
CA GLU A 50 -5.10 -4.30 19.58
C GLU A 50 -4.59 -5.66 20.05
N ARG A 51 -5.50 -6.64 20.21
CA ARG A 51 -5.16 -8.01 20.58
C ARG A 51 -4.84 -8.88 19.36
N TRP A 52 -5.65 -8.78 18.32
CA TRP A 52 -5.56 -9.63 17.14
C TRP A 52 -4.28 -9.40 16.33
N ILE A 53 -3.82 -8.15 16.19
CA ILE A 53 -2.64 -7.81 15.40
C ILE A 53 -1.36 -8.45 15.99
N PRO A 54 -1.02 -8.29 17.28
CA PRO A 54 0.16 -8.94 17.86
C PRO A 54 0.10 -10.46 17.78
N THR A 55 -1.05 -11.07 18.08
CA THR A 55 -1.22 -12.52 18.00
C THR A 55 -1.01 -13.04 16.56
N THR A 56 -1.49 -12.30 15.56
CA THR A 56 -1.41 -12.72 14.16
C THR A 56 -0.05 -12.44 13.53
N LEU A 57 0.59 -11.32 13.88
CA LEU A 57 1.86 -10.88 13.31
C LEU A 57 3.07 -11.25 14.17
N GLY A 58 2.86 -11.96 15.28
CA GLY A 58 3.88 -12.41 16.22
C GLY A 58 4.15 -11.38 17.31
N GLU A 59 3.84 -11.75 18.55
CA GLU A 59 3.92 -10.88 19.73
C GLU A 59 5.32 -10.30 19.98
N ARG A 60 6.37 -11.03 19.58
CA ARG A 60 7.77 -10.58 19.68
C ARG A 60 8.05 -9.29 18.90
N ASN A 61 7.24 -8.97 17.88
CA ASN A 61 7.37 -7.75 17.11
C ASN A 61 6.79 -6.51 17.83
N PHE A 62 6.08 -6.72 18.94
CA PHE A 62 5.32 -5.70 19.67
C PHE A 62 5.73 -5.68 21.14
N PRO A 63 6.80 -4.95 21.51
CA PRO A 63 7.27 -4.88 22.90
C PRO A 63 6.33 -4.09 23.83
N GLN A 64 5.46 -3.26 23.25
CA GLN A 64 4.46 -2.49 23.96
C GLN A 64 3.07 -2.78 23.38
N PRO A 65 2.01 -2.71 24.20
CA PRO A 65 0.64 -2.81 23.71
C PRO A 65 0.36 -1.77 22.62
N LEU A 66 -0.33 -2.19 21.57
CA LEU A 66 -0.82 -1.28 20.54
C LEU A 66 -1.93 -0.41 21.12
N VAL A 67 -1.95 0.86 20.72
CA VAL A 67 -3.05 1.79 21.05
C VAL A 67 -3.67 2.30 19.76
N ILE A 68 -4.93 1.95 19.54
CA ILE A 68 -5.71 2.32 18.36
C ILE A 68 -6.74 3.38 18.77
N GLU A 69 -6.57 4.60 18.26
CA GLU A 69 -7.47 5.71 18.58
C GLU A 69 -8.87 5.51 17.98
N ARG A 70 -8.94 4.92 16.78
CA ARG A 70 -10.19 4.73 16.05
C ARG A 70 -10.04 3.64 15.02
N ALA A 71 -11.01 2.74 14.93
CA ALA A 71 -11.14 1.78 13.85
C ALA A 71 -12.59 1.68 13.37
N HIS A 72 -12.79 1.60 12.06
CA HIS A 72 -14.12 1.44 11.47
C HIS A 72 -14.05 0.80 10.08
N ARG A 73 -15.15 0.19 9.64
CA ARG A 73 -15.30 -0.28 8.25
C ARG A 73 -15.64 0.87 7.31
N VAL A 74 -15.05 0.84 6.12
CA VAL A 74 -15.25 1.83 5.06
C VAL A 74 -15.90 1.17 3.85
N GLY A 75 -16.95 1.83 3.32
CA GLY A 75 -17.72 1.37 2.17
C GLY A 75 -19.18 1.10 2.53
N ARG A 76 -20.03 0.99 1.50
CA ARG A 76 -21.44 0.66 1.69
C ARG A 76 -21.56 -0.75 2.26
N MET A 77 -22.38 -0.89 3.30
CA MET A 77 -22.89 -2.21 3.66
C MET A 77 -23.67 -2.75 2.46
N TRP A 78 -23.47 -4.02 2.11
CA TRP A 78 -24.24 -4.62 1.03
C TRP A 78 -25.60 -5.01 1.60
N ASN A 79 -26.63 -4.28 1.21
CA ASN A 79 -27.97 -4.36 1.82
C ASN A 79 -28.78 -5.59 1.38
N ASN A 80 -28.24 -6.47 0.54
CA ASN A 80 -28.95 -7.69 0.16
C ASN A 80 -28.67 -8.77 1.21
N GLY A 81 -29.44 -8.74 2.31
CA GLY A 81 -29.83 -9.92 3.09
C GLY A 81 -28.75 -10.74 3.77
N THR A 82 -27.48 -10.36 3.70
CA THR A 82 -26.38 -11.05 4.42
C THR A 82 -26.18 -10.38 5.77
N ALA A 83 -27.28 -10.35 6.53
CA ALA A 83 -27.23 -10.19 7.97
C ALA A 83 -26.21 -11.20 8.53
N SER A 84 -25.28 -10.69 9.34
CA SER A 84 -24.48 -11.46 10.30
C SER A 84 -24.23 -12.93 9.93
N GLY A 85 -23.21 -13.20 9.11
CA GLY A 85 -22.65 -14.56 8.99
C GLY A 85 -22.85 -15.29 7.67
N SER A 86 -23.48 -14.66 6.66
CA SER A 86 -23.42 -15.21 5.30
C SER A 86 -21.99 -15.08 4.76
N GLN A 87 -21.25 -16.19 4.84
CA GLN A 87 -19.94 -16.39 4.25
C GLN A 87 -20.07 -16.64 2.75
N ASP A 88 -20.80 -15.83 1.99
CA ASP A 88 -20.71 -15.94 0.53
C ASP A 88 -19.24 -15.66 0.14
N PRO A 89 -18.50 -16.66 -0.39
CA PRO A 89 -17.09 -16.48 -0.75
C PRO A 89 -16.91 -15.49 -1.90
N THR A 90 -17.99 -15.14 -2.60
CA THR A 90 -17.98 -14.16 -3.70
C THR A 90 -18.03 -12.72 -3.21
N VAL A 91 -18.58 -12.47 -2.01
CA VAL A 91 -18.71 -11.11 -1.44
C VAL A 91 -17.44 -10.74 -0.69
N ARG A 92 -16.74 -9.70 -1.18
CA ARG A 92 -15.52 -9.19 -0.56
C ARG A 92 -15.85 -8.42 0.72
N PRO A 93 -15.27 -8.77 1.88
CA PRO A 93 -15.49 -8.02 3.12
C PRO A 93 -15.07 -6.56 2.99
N ARG A 94 -15.81 -5.65 3.64
CA ARG A 94 -15.45 -4.22 3.67
C ARG A 94 -14.08 -4.02 4.32
N ALA A 95 -13.31 -3.07 3.79
CA ALA A 95 -12.02 -2.73 4.36
C ALA A 95 -12.21 -2.01 5.71
N VAL A 96 -11.31 -2.29 6.65
CA VAL A 96 -11.22 -1.57 7.92
C VAL A 96 -10.14 -0.50 7.81
N VAL A 97 -10.43 0.72 8.26
CA VAL A 97 -9.43 1.77 8.44
C VAL A 97 -9.23 1.98 9.93
N MET A 98 -7.99 1.87 10.37
CA MET A 98 -7.58 2.11 11.76
C MET A 98 -6.57 3.26 11.83
N LYS A 99 -6.70 4.10 12.86
CA LYS A 99 -5.77 5.17 13.21
C LYS A 99 -5.01 4.75 14.47
N LEU A 100 -3.70 4.64 14.36
CA LEU A 100 -2.82 4.34 15.48
C LEU A 100 -2.41 5.64 16.18
N LEU A 101 -2.22 5.56 17.50
CA LEU A 101 -1.71 6.68 18.29
C LEU A 101 -0.31 7.09 17.80
N ASN A 102 0.57 6.10 17.56
CA ASN A 102 1.95 6.33 17.17
C ASN A 102 2.25 5.88 15.75
N TYR A 103 2.98 6.71 15.00
CA TYR A 103 3.50 6.33 13.68
C TYR A 103 4.49 5.16 13.75
N ALA A 104 5.22 5.02 14.86
CA ALA A 104 6.16 3.92 15.06
C ALA A 104 5.44 2.56 15.04
N ASP A 105 4.26 2.46 15.70
CA ASP A 105 3.43 1.25 15.66
C ASP A 105 2.95 0.94 14.25
N LYS A 106 2.56 1.98 13.51
CA LYS A 106 2.18 1.84 12.11
C LYS A 106 3.30 1.20 11.28
N VAL A 107 4.55 1.64 11.48
CA VAL A 107 5.72 1.09 10.77
C VAL A 107 5.98 -0.35 11.21
N ARG A 108 5.91 -0.65 12.52
CA ARG A 108 6.06 -2.01 13.05
C ARG A 108 5.07 -2.99 12.43
N ILE A 109 3.77 -2.65 12.45
CA ILE A 109 2.70 -3.49 11.87
C ILE A 109 2.97 -3.74 10.39
N MET A 110 3.28 -2.69 9.61
CA MET A 110 3.53 -2.84 8.17
C MET A 110 4.77 -3.69 7.86
N ASN A 111 5.81 -3.62 8.69
CA ASN A 111 7.00 -4.46 8.54
C ASN A 111 6.73 -5.90 8.96
N ALA A 112 6.06 -6.11 10.09
CA ALA A 112 5.69 -7.45 10.56
C ALA A 112 4.77 -8.16 9.55
N ALA A 113 3.78 -7.46 8.99
CA ALA A 113 2.92 -7.99 7.94
C ALA A 113 3.69 -8.34 6.66
N ARG A 114 4.69 -7.53 6.27
CA ARG A 114 5.55 -7.82 5.12
C ARG A 114 6.40 -9.07 5.36
N SER A 115 6.97 -9.21 6.55
CA SER A 115 7.81 -10.36 6.92
C SER A 115 6.99 -11.64 7.06
N ALA A 116 5.75 -11.56 7.57
CA ALA A 116 4.84 -12.69 7.64
C ALA A 116 4.36 -13.14 6.25
N GLY A 117 4.34 -12.24 5.26
CA GLY A 117 3.95 -12.53 3.89
C GLY A 117 2.44 -12.77 3.75
N ASN A 118 2.01 -14.03 3.85
CA ASN A 118 0.61 -14.40 3.74
C ASN A 118 -0.03 -14.53 5.13
N VAL A 119 -0.80 -13.52 5.52
CA VAL A 119 -1.60 -13.56 6.74
C VAL A 119 -2.97 -14.16 6.42
N LEU A 120 -3.34 -15.25 7.11
CA LEU A 120 -4.63 -15.94 6.92
C LEU A 120 -5.49 -15.83 8.18
N VAL A 121 -6.77 -15.55 8.00
CA VAL A 121 -7.81 -15.58 9.04
C VAL A 121 -8.96 -16.42 8.53
N ASP A 122 -9.31 -17.50 9.23
CA ASP A 122 -10.36 -18.45 8.82
C ASP A 122 -10.18 -18.92 7.36
N GLY A 123 -8.94 -19.19 6.94
CA GLY A 123 -8.59 -19.57 5.57
C GLY A 123 -8.64 -18.45 4.53
N ARG A 124 -8.97 -17.21 4.93
CA ARG A 124 -9.04 -16.04 4.05
C ARG A 124 -7.81 -15.15 4.19
N LYS A 125 -7.28 -14.67 3.07
CA LYS A 125 -6.12 -13.78 3.07
C LYS A 125 -6.47 -12.38 3.57
N VAL A 126 -5.72 -11.92 4.56
CA VAL A 126 -5.80 -10.58 5.11
C VAL A 126 -4.56 -9.78 4.73
N MET A 127 -4.76 -8.51 4.37
CA MET A 127 -3.69 -7.65 3.85
C MET A 127 -3.70 -6.28 4.54
N PHE A 128 -2.50 -5.77 4.83
CA PHE A 128 -2.28 -4.46 5.46
C PHE A 128 -1.72 -3.49 4.42
N PHE A 129 -2.37 -2.33 4.27
CA PHE A 129 -1.96 -1.27 3.35
C PHE A 129 -1.84 0.08 4.07
N PRO A 130 -0.99 1.00 3.60
CA PRO A 130 -1.06 2.38 4.04
C PRO A 130 -2.38 3.01 3.59
N ASP A 131 -2.99 3.85 4.41
CA ASP A 131 -4.13 4.68 4.03
C ASP A 131 -3.62 5.97 3.38
N LEU A 132 -3.81 6.11 2.07
CA LEU A 132 -3.26 7.20 1.26
C LEU A 132 -4.41 8.05 0.65
N SER A 133 -4.12 9.30 0.30
CA SER A 133 -5.08 10.13 -0.46
C SER A 133 -5.38 9.52 -1.83
N SER A 134 -6.53 9.89 -2.39
CA SER A 134 -6.94 9.46 -3.74
C SER A 134 -5.94 9.91 -4.82
N GLU A 135 -5.46 11.16 -4.73
CA GLU A 135 -4.48 11.72 -5.65
C GLU A 135 -3.13 10.99 -5.56
N LEU A 136 -2.67 10.67 -4.34
CA LEU A 136 -1.45 9.90 -4.16
C LEU A 136 -1.59 8.47 -4.70
N LEU A 137 -2.75 7.84 -4.52
CA LEU A 137 -3.04 6.53 -5.11
C LEU A 137 -3.00 6.57 -6.64
N LYS A 138 -3.57 7.61 -7.27
CA LYS A 138 -3.48 7.80 -8.74
C LYS A 138 -2.02 7.91 -9.19
N LYS A 139 -1.20 8.74 -8.52
CA LYS A 139 0.23 8.88 -8.82
C LYS A 139 0.97 7.54 -8.70
N ARG A 140 0.69 6.77 -7.65
CA ARG A 140 1.31 5.45 -7.43
C ARG A 140 0.85 4.39 -8.42
N LYS A 141 -0.38 4.49 -8.91
CA LYS A 141 -0.96 3.58 -9.91
C LYS A 141 -0.25 3.68 -11.26
N LEU A 142 0.32 4.84 -11.60
CA LEU A 142 1.14 5.01 -12.81
C LEU A 142 2.33 4.04 -12.85
N PHE A 143 2.87 3.65 -11.69
CA PHE A 143 3.97 2.70 -11.60
C PHE A 143 3.52 1.22 -11.63
N ASP A 144 2.22 0.91 -11.72
CA ASP A 144 1.73 -0.48 -11.70
C ASP A 144 2.22 -1.28 -12.91
N ALA A 145 2.29 -0.67 -14.09
CA ALA A 145 2.85 -1.29 -15.28
C ALA A 145 4.33 -1.65 -15.06
N VAL A 146 5.15 -0.68 -14.64
CA VAL A 146 6.57 -0.86 -14.33
C VAL A 146 6.80 -1.94 -13.27
N LYS A 147 5.98 -1.95 -12.20
CA LYS A 147 6.08 -2.97 -11.14
C LYS A 147 5.78 -4.38 -11.66
N ARG A 148 4.81 -4.54 -12.56
CA ARG A 148 4.53 -5.83 -13.23
C ARG A 148 5.70 -6.26 -14.11
N ASP A 149 6.27 -5.32 -14.86
CA ASP A 149 7.41 -5.60 -15.73
C ASP A 149 8.65 -6.02 -14.93
N LEU A 150 8.96 -5.30 -13.84
CA LEU A 150 10.04 -5.64 -12.90
C LEU A 150 9.82 -7.02 -12.26
N ALA A 151 8.59 -7.33 -11.82
CA ALA A 151 8.25 -8.66 -11.29
C ALA A 151 8.50 -9.76 -12.33
N GLY A 152 8.19 -9.50 -13.60
CA GLY A 152 8.38 -10.42 -14.71
C GLY A 152 9.85 -10.74 -15.02
N LEU A 153 10.80 -9.87 -14.63
CA LEU A 153 12.23 -10.10 -14.88
C LEU A 153 12.81 -11.25 -14.04
N LYS A 154 12.18 -11.63 -12.92
CA LYS A 154 12.60 -12.75 -12.04
C LYS A 154 14.12 -12.75 -11.73
N LEU A 155 14.70 -11.58 -11.47
CA LEU A 155 16.12 -11.45 -11.10
C LEU A 155 16.30 -11.67 -9.60
N GLN A 156 17.27 -12.50 -9.21
CA GLN A 156 17.50 -12.87 -7.80
C GLN A 156 17.81 -11.66 -6.89
N ASP A 157 18.58 -10.69 -7.39
CA ASP A 157 18.97 -9.49 -6.63
C ASP A 157 18.08 -8.27 -6.87
N LEU A 158 16.89 -8.46 -7.46
CA LEU A 158 15.98 -7.36 -7.74
C LEU A 158 15.04 -7.14 -6.57
N ARG A 159 15.12 -5.94 -5.97
CA ARG A 159 14.17 -5.46 -4.97
C ARG A 159 13.59 -4.14 -5.45
N TYR A 160 12.28 -3.98 -5.39
CA TYR A 160 11.66 -2.71 -5.75
C TYR A 160 10.52 -2.36 -4.81
N GLY A 161 10.23 -1.07 -4.71
CA GLY A 161 9.14 -0.56 -3.88
C GLY A 161 8.88 0.91 -4.13
N LEU A 162 7.68 1.36 -3.77
CA LEU A 162 7.33 2.78 -3.83
C LEU A 162 7.57 3.44 -2.47
N VAL A 163 8.40 4.47 -2.47
CA VAL A 163 8.64 5.34 -1.32
C VAL A 163 7.68 6.52 -1.38
N HIS A 164 7.30 7.03 -0.20
CA HIS A 164 6.46 8.23 -0.12
C HIS A 164 7.19 9.44 -0.74
N PRO A 165 6.52 10.29 -1.55
CA PRO A 165 5.12 10.18 -1.94
C PRO A 165 4.89 9.10 -3.01
N ALA A 166 5.55 9.18 -4.17
CA ALA A 166 5.38 8.25 -5.28
C ALA A 166 6.70 8.07 -6.07
N THR A 167 7.79 7.77 -5.36
CA THR A 167 9.09 7.53 -5.98
C THR A 167 9.36 6.03 -6.02
N LEU A 168 9.58 5.48 -7.21
CA LEU A 168 9.94 4.07 -7.36
C LEU A 168 11.43 3.90 -7.05
N LEU A 169 11.72 3.10 -6.02
CA LEU A 169 13.05 2.64 -5.69
C LEU A 169 13.25 1.25 -6.27
N VAL A 170 14.30 1.06 -7.06
CA VAL A 170 14.72 -0.23 -7.60
C VAL A 170 16.15 -0.48 -7.14
N THR A 171 16.39 -1.64 -6.54
CA THR A 171 17.72 -2.11 -6.16
C THR A 171 18.04 -3.34 -6.99
N ILE A 172 19.12 -3.30 -7.74
CA ILE A 172 19.57 -4.40 -8.59
C ILE A 172 21.09 -4.52 -8.47
N ARG A 173 21.60 -5.73 -8.21
CA ARG A 173 23.05 -6.00 -8.05
C ARG A 173 23.73 -5.02 -7.06
N GLY A 174 23.06 -4.75 -5.95
CA GLY A 174 23.53 -3.80 -4.92
C GLY A 174 23.42 -2.31 -5.26
N ARG A 175 23.07 -1.92 -6.51
CA ARG A 175 22.89 -0.53 -6.92
C ARG A 175 21.45 -0.08 -6.75
N ARG A 176 21.25 1.11 -6.18
CA ARG A 176 19.94 1.72 -5.96
C ARG A 176 19.65 2.77 -7.04
N HIS A 177 18.48 2.66 -7.66
CA HIS A 177 17.96 3.58 -8.65
C HIS A 177 16.62 4.14 -8.18
N THR A 178 16.41 5.44 -8.34
CA THR A 178 15.19 6.14 -7.93
C THR A 178 14.54 6.83 -9.12
N PHE A 179 13.22 6.68 -9.26
CA PHE A 179 12.45 7.24 -10.34
C PHE A 179 11.23 8.00 -9.81
N GLU A 180 11.16 9.30 -10.10
CA GLU A 180 10.01 10.14 -9.76
C GLU A 180 8.88 10.04 -10.79
N LYS A 181 9.23 9.75 -12.05
CA LYS A 181 8.30 9.59 -13.17
C LYS A 181 8.26 8.15 -13.65
N ALA A 182 7.08 7.67 -14.02
CA ALA A 182 6.88 6.33 -14.54
C ALA A 182 7.66 6.11 -15.86
N GLU A 183 7.65 7.08 -16.77
CA GLU A 183 8.34 7.03 -18.07
C GLU A 183 9.85 6.75 -17.96
N ALA A 184 10.51 7.40 -16.99
CA ALA A 184 11.93 7.19 -16.72
C ALA A 184 12.20 5.75 -16.22
N ALA A 185 11.30 5.23 -15.39
CA ALA A 185 11.39 3.85 -14.90
C ALA A 185 11.08 2.82 -16.01
N GLU A 186 10.13 3.10 -16.91
CA GLU A 186 9.85 2.25 -18.07
C GLU A 186 11.05 2.16 -19.00
N THR A 187 11.69 3.29 -19.29
CA THR A 187 12.91 3.34 -20.12
C THR A 187 14.03 2.51 -19.48
N PHE A 188 14.19 2.62 -18.16
CA PHE A 188 15.15 1.80 -17.41
C PHE A 188 14.84 0.30 -17.53
N VAL A 189 13.58 -0.11 -17.38
CA VAL A 189 13.19 -1.52 -17.51
C VAL A 189 13.40 -2.04 -18.95
N ARG A 190 13.12 -1.23 -19.97
CA ARG A 190 13.40 -1.59 -21.37
C ARG A 190 14.90 -1.84 -21.59
N ARG A 191 15.76 -0.96 -21.07
CA ARG A 191 17.21 -1.15 -21.12
C ARG A 191 17.63 -2.45 -20.45
N LEU A 192 17.12 -2.75 -19.26
CA LEU A 192 17.41 -4.01 -18.56
C LEU A 192 16.98 -5.26 -19.34
N ARG A 193 15.87 -5.18 -20.10
CA ARG A 193 15.43 -6.28 -20.97
C ARG A 193 16.39 -6.49 -22.14
N GLN A 194 16.84 -5.40 -22.77
CA GLN A 194 17.77 -5.43 -23.90
C GLN A 194 19.14 -6.00 -23.50
N GLU A 195 19.67 -5.57 -22.35
CA GLU A 195 20.92 -6.09 -21.80
C GLU A 195 20.86 -7.62 -21.61
N ARG A 196 19.73 -8.17 -21.16
CA ARG A 196 19.55 -9.63 -21.07
C ARG A 196 19.50 -10.33 -22.43
N SER A 197 18.80 -9.76 -23.41
CA SER A 197 18.76 -10.36 -24.74
C SER A 197 20.11 -10.33 -25.45
N GLY A 198 20.96 -9.33 -25.15
CA GLY A 198 22.31 -9.24 -25.71
C GLY A 198 23.29 -10.24 -25.11
N THR A 199 23.30 -10.43 -23.78
CA THR A 199 24.22 -11.41 -23.13
C THR A 199 23.91 -12.86 -23.54
N SER A 200 22.69 -13.15 -24.00
CA SER A 200 22.33 -14.51 -24.43
C SER A 200 22.89 -14.90 -25.81
N ALA A 201 23.44 -13.95 -26.56
CA ALA A 201 23.96 -14.17 -27.92
C ALA A 201 25.49 -14.34 -27.96
N GLU A 202 26.22 -13.95 -26.92
CA GLU A 202 27.69 -14.03 -26.88
C GLU A 202 28.22 -15.34 -26.26
N ASP A 203 27.39 -16.13 -25.56
CA ASP A 203 27.78 -17.41 -24.96
C ASP A 203 27.49 -18.64 -25.87
N ALA A 204 27.26 -18.42 -27.17
CA ALA A 204 26.89 -19.46 -28.14
C ALA A 204 27.91 -19.67 -29.28
N GLU A 205 29.14 -19.19 -29.11
CA GLU A 205 30.27 -19.40 -30.04
C GLU A 205 31.45 -20.05 -29.29
#